data_AF-A0AAU2UT90-F1
#
_entry.id   AF-A0AAU2UT90-F1
#
_cell.length_a   1.000
_cell.length_b   1.000
_cell.length_c   1.000
_cell.angle_alpha   90.00
_cell.angle_beta   90.00
_cell.angle_gamma   90.00
#
_symmetry.space_group_name_H-M   'P 1'
#
loop_
_entity.id
_entity.type
_entity.pdbx_description
1 polymer ?
#
loop_
_entity_poly.entity_id
_entity_poly.type
_entity_poly.pdbx_seq_one_letter_code
_entity_poly.pdbx_strand_id
1 'polypeptide(L)' 'MTVPCRALDHELLPKNIEGTRAKLKRLVKLGILTEADTGSFTAKQ' A
#
# COMPACT_ATOMS: atom_id res chain seq x y z
N MET A 1 -5.00 14.03 9.26
CA MET A 1 -6.27 13.39 8.87
C MET A 1 -6.02 12.50 7.67
N THR A 2 -5.77 11.21 7.89
CA THR A 2 -5.59 10.22 6.80
C THR A 2 -6.97 9.78 6.33
N VAL A 3 -7.35 10.14 5.10
CA VAL A 3 -8.62 9.70 4.53
C VAL A 3 -8.54 8.19 4.26
N PRO A 4 -9.41 7.36 4.87
CA PRO A 4 -9.48 5.94 4.54
C PRO A 4 -9.85 5.79 3.06
N CYS A 5 -9.15 4.92 2.34
CA CYS A 5 -9.38 4.66 0.94
C CYS A 5 -10.81 4.13 0.75
N ARG A 6 -11.71 4.95 0.19
CA ARG A 6 -13.12 4.60 -0.05
C ARG A 6 -13.31 3.41 -0.98
N ALA A 7 -12.30 3.08 -1.79
CA ALA A 7 -12.31 1.89 -2.66
C ALA A 7 -12.16 0.56 -1.90
N LEU A 8 -11.77 0.62 -0.62
CA LEU A 8 -11.70 -0.53 0.26
C LEU A 8 -13.07 -0.65 0.94
N ASP A 9 -14.09 -1.03 0.18
CA ASP A 9 -15.48 -1.28 0.63
C ASP A 9 -15.59 -2.48 1.60
N HIS A 10 -14.46 -2.90 2.18
CA HIS A 10 -14.32 -4.04 3.06
C HIS A 10 -13.50 -3.67 4.30
N GLU A 11 -13.90 -4.21 5.46
CA GLU A 11 -13.28 -3.88 6.74
C GLU A 11 -11.76 -4.11 6.70
N LEU A 12 -11.01 -3.04 6.96
CA LEU A 12 -9.57 -3.06 7.02
C LEU A 12 -9.11 -3.65 8.35
N LEU A 13 -9.21 -4.97 8.47
CA LEU A 13 -8.64 -5.68 9.60
C LEU A 13 -7.12 -5.43 9.68
N PRO A 14 -6.54 -5.22 10.86
CA PRO A 14 -5.10 -4.91 11.03
C PRO A 14 -4.18 -5.90 10.31
N LYS A 15 -4.53 -7.19 10.35
CA LYS A 15 -3.81 -8.27 9.66
C LYS A 15 -3.74 -8.07 8.13
N ASN A 16 -4.78 -7.51 7.54
CA ASN A 16 -4.86 -7.26 6.10
C ASN A 16 -4.03 -6.04 5.71
N ILE A 17 -3.96 -5.04 6.59
CA ILE A 17 -3.15 -3.82 6.38
C ILE A 17 -1.66 -4.14 6.42
N GLU A 18 -1.19 -4.85 7.45
CA GLU A 18 0.21 -5.24 7.54
C GLU A 18 0.63 -6.17 6.41
N GLY A 19 -0.20 -7.17 6.09
CA GLY A 19 0.04 -8.08 4.96
C GLY A 19 0.10 -7.34 3.62
N THR A 20 -0.79 -6.36 3.41
CA THR A 20 -0.79 -5.52 2.20
C THR A 20 0.44 -4.62 2.16
N ARG A 21 0.81 -3.97 3.26
CA ARG A 21 2.02 -3.14 3.35
C ARG A 21 3.29 -3.95 3.07
N ALA A 22 3.38 -5.17 3.60
CA ALA A 22 4.51 -6.06 3.35
C ALA A 22 4.62 -6.43 1.86
N LYS A 23 3.50 -6.72 1.20
CA LYS A 23 3.44 -6.99 -0.25
C LYS A 23 3.86 -5.78 -1.07
N LEU A 24 3.34 -4.59 -0.77
CA LEU A 24 3.69 -3.35 -1.47
C LEU A 24 5.18 -3.02 -1.34
N LYS A 25 5.75 -3.13 -0.12
CA LYS A 25 7.20 -2.98 0.11
C LYS A 25 8.03 -4.00 -0.67
N ARG A 26 7.56 -5.23 -0.83
CA ARG A 26 8.23 -6.26 -1.65
C ARG A 26 8.23 -5.85 -3.13
N LEU A 27 7.13 -5.33 -3.65
CA LEU A 27 7.04 -4.84 -5.02
C LEU A 27 7.94 -3.62 -5.27
N VAL A 28 8.16 -2.77 -4.27
CA VAL A 28 9.14 -1.68 -4.32
C VAL A 28 10.57 -2.23 -4.41
N LYS A 29 10.92 -3.23 -3.58
CA LYS A 29 12.25 -3.88 -3.65
C LYS A 29 12.51 -4.55 -5.01
N LEU A 30 11.47 -5.08 -5.65
CA LEU A 30 11.54 -5.65 -7.00
C LEU A 30 11.58 -4.58 -8.11
N GLY A 31 11.46 -3.30 -7.75
CA GLY A 31 11.50 -2.19 -8.71
C GLY A 31 10.23 -2.04 -9.55
N ILE A 32 9.13 -2.71 -9.20
CA ILE A 32 7.84 -2.66 -9.90
C ILE A 32 7.05 -1.42 -9.45
N LEU A 33 7.10 -1.12 -8.15
CA LEU A 33 6.49 0.07 -7.56
C LEU A 33 7.58 1.05 -7.09
N THR A 34 7.19 2.31 -6.93
CA THR A 34 7.96 3.34 -6.24
C THR A 34 7.16 3.83 -5.05
N GLU A 35 7.79 3.90 -3.87
CA GLU A 35 7.19 4.55 -2.70
C GLU A 35 7.55 6.03 -2.74
N ALA A 36 6.58 6.88 -3.12
CA ALA A 36 6.80 8.32 -3.29
C ALA A 36 6.85 9.05 -1.93
N ASP A 37 6.03 8.59 -0.99
CA ASP A 37 5.95 9.06 0.39
C ASP A 37 5.69 7.86 1.32
N THR A 38 5.90 8.03 2.63
CA THR A 38 5.72 6.91 3.58
C THR A 38 4.31 6.32 3.49
N GLY A 39 4.20 5.09 2.99
CA GLY A 39 2.91 4.42 2.78
C GLY A 39 2.16 4.81 1.50
N SER A 40 2.73 5.66 0.63
CA SER A 40 2.21 6.01 -0.68
C SER A 40 3.00 5.29 -1.78
N PHE A 41 2.33 4.42 -2.53
CA PHE A 41 2.94 3.59 -3.55
C PHE A 41 2.36 3.94 -4.92
N THR A 42 3.23 4.05 -5.93
CA THR A 42 2.88 4.38 -7.30
C THR A 42 3.48 3.36 -8.26
N ALA A 43 2.80 3.07 -9.36
CA ALA A 43 3.39 2.27 -10.44
C ALA A 43 4.52 3.08 -11.11
N LYS A 44 5.61 2.42 -11.48
CA LYS A 44 6.59 3.06 -12.35
C LYS A 44 5.96 3.31 -13.72
N GLN A 45 6.09 4.53 -14.22
CA GLN A 45 5.78 4.88 -15.61
C GLN A 45 6.82 4.29 -16.56
#